data_AF-A0A5C8CUD1-F1
#
_entry.id   AF-A0A5C8CUD1-F1
#
_cell.length_a   1.000
_cell.length_b   1.000
_cell.length_c   1.000
_cell.angle_alpha   90.00
_cell.angle_beta   90.00
_cell.angle_gamma   90.00
#
_symmetry.space_group_name_H-M   'P 1'
#
loop_
_entity.id
_entity.type
_entity.pdbx_description
1 polymer ?
#
loop_
_entity_poly.entity_id
_entity_poly.type
_entity_poly.pdbx_seq_one_letter_code
_entity_poly.pdbx_strand_id
1 'polypeptide(L)'
;MRRTDIDVLRILLCGAIILVHALAIFAFEPHYHLKSSVPSPTASLLFDVLRAAAISSWFILAGWSAVVSLRTRSPGRFAKERVLRLLVPLIFGIVIFGSMIKYIELYDGRDMGFHGLREAEWLQGIMQLDRPVGYFDFFPRNLKRLPLMTWSHLWFLAYLFLISMLLLPLLLRL
;
A
#
# COMPACT_ATOMS: atom_id res chain seq x y z
N MET A 1 -24.92 6.87 15.70
CA MET A 1 -24.86 8.16 14.99
C MET A 1 -23.70 8.13 13.99
N ARG A 2 -23.93 8.52 12.73
CA ARG A 2 -22.87 8.63 11.72
C ARG A 2 -22.10 9.93 11.96
N ARG A 3 -20.76 9.86 11.99
CA ARG A 3 -19.85 10.98 12.21
C ARG A 3 -19.39 11.53 10.86
N THR A 4 -20.18 12.43 10.29
CA THR A 4 -19.94 13.01 8.95
C THR A 4 -18.61 13.76 8.88
N ASP A 5 -18.21 14.41 9.97
CA ASP A 5 -16.91 15.04 10.18
C ASP A 5 -15.75 14.07 9.92
N ILE A 6 -15.82 12.86 10.50
CA ILE A 6 -14.79 11.84 10.32
C ILE A 6 -14.84 11.22 8.92
N ASP A 7 -16.04 11.06 8.35
CA ASP A 7 -16.17 10.57 6.98
C ASP A 7 -15.54 11.55 5.98
N VAL A 8 -15.77 12.87 6.12
CA VAL A 8 -15.13 13.90 5.31
C VAL A 8 -13.62 13.89 5.50
N LEU A 9 -13.13 13.81 6.74
CA LEU A 9 -11.70 13.73 7.02
C LEU A 9 -11.05 12.54 6.32
N ARG A 10 -11.68 11.35 6.35
CA ARG A 10 -11.19 10.17 5.64
C ARG A 10 -11.15 10.35 4.13
N ILE A 11 -12.14 11.03 3.55
CA ILE A 11 -12.17 11.34 2.11
C ILE A 11 -11.00 12.26 1.75
N LEU A 12 -10.78 13.33 2.53
CA LEU A 12 -9.67 14.26 2.32
C LEU A 12 -8.31 13.57 2.45
N LEU A 13 -8.14 12.74 3.49
CA LEU A 13 -6.91 11.97 3.69
C LEU A 13 -6.68 10.92 2.59
N CYS A 14 -7.75 10.34 2.03
CA CYS A 14 -7.66 9.45 0.88
C CYS A 14 -7.17 10.20 -0.36
N GLY A 15 -7.79 11.35 -0.66
CA GLY A 15 -7.37 12.24 -1.74
C GLY A 15 -5.91 12.71 -1.58
N ALA A 16 -5.51 13.06 -0.37
CA ALA A 16 -4.13 13.44 -0.06
C ALA A 16 -3.14 12.31 -0.35
N ILE A 17 -3.46 11.06 0.01
CA ILE A 17 -2.60 9.90 -0.30
C ILE A 17 -2.51 9.63 -1.81
N ILE A 18 -3.61 9.77 -2.55
CA ILE A 18 -3.59 9.67 -4.02
C ILE A 18 -2.65 10.74 -4.59
N LEU A 19 -2.74 11.97 -4.11
CA LEU A 19 -1.84 13.05 -4.53
C LEU A 19 -0.38 12.78 -4.15
N VAL A 20 -0.11 12.25 -2.95
CA VAL A 20 1.23 11.82 -2.53
C VAL A 20 1.82 10.81 -3.51
N HIS A 21 1.03 9.83 -3.95
CA HIS A 21 1.48 8.84 -4.93
C HIS A 21 1.76 9.41 -6.31
N ALA A 22 1.01 10.43 -6.74
CA ALA A 22 1.29 11.14 -7.98
C ALA A 22 2.57 11.99 -7.86
N LEU A 23 2.73 12.73 -6.75
CA LEU A 23 3.91 13.56 -6.48
C LEU A 23 5.19 12.72 -6.36
N ALA A 24 5.10 11.51 -5.80
CA ALA A 24 6.22 10.60 -5.64
C ALA A 24 6.91 10.27 -6.99
N ILE A 25 6.20 10.30 -8.11
CA ILE A 25 6.78 10.09 -9.45
C ILE A 25 7.80 11.19 -9.79
N PHE A 26 7.53 12.42 -9.36
CA PHE A 26 8.33 13.61 -9.66
C PHE A 26 9.21 14.09 -8.50
N ALA A 27 9.06 13.53 -7.30
CA ALA A 27 9.87 13.88 -6.14
C ALA A 27 11.36 13.50 -6.34
N PHE A 28 12.26 13.90 -5.45
CA PHE A 28 13.64 13.39 -5.43
C PHE A 28 13.78 12.04 -4.71
N GLU A 29 12.73 11.61 -3.99
CA GLU A 29 12.68 10.30 -3.32
C GLU A 29 12.95 9.15 -4.31
N PRO A 30 14.03 8.37 -4.14
CA PRO A 30 14.40 7.32 -5.07
C PRO A 30 13.53 6.06 -4.96
N HIS A 31 12.87 5.79 -3.83
CA HIS A 31 12.13 4.56 -3.58
C HIS A 31 10.66 4.68 -3.99
N TYR A 32 10.39 4.47 -5.28
CA TYR A 32 9.01 4.43 -5.79
C TYR A 32 8.88 3.54 -7.03
N HIS A 33 7.67 3.15 -7.42
CA HIS A 33 7.48 2.21 -8.54
C HIS A 33 7.85 2.76 -9.91
N LEU A 34 7.62 4.06 -10.12
CA LEU A 34 7.79 4.75 -11.39
C LEU A 34 8.40 6.12 -11.13
N LYS A 35 9.39 6.56 -11.92
CA LYS A 35 9.98 7.91 -11.77
C LYS A 35 10.06 8.66 -13.08
N SER A 36 9.84 9.96 -12.99
CA SER A 36 10.16 10.90 -14.06
C SER A 36 11.68 11.04 -14.18
N SER A 37 12.18 11.14 -15.42
CA SER A 37 13.57 11.53 -15.70
C SER A 37 13.85 13.00 -15.35
N VAL A 38 12.80 13.80 -15.18
CA VAL A 38 12.87 15.21 -14.79
C VAL A 38 12.15 15.39 -13.44
N PRO A 39 12.89 15.36 -12.31
CA PRO A 39 12.32 15.58 -10.99
C PRO A 39 12.00 17.07 -10.73
N SER A 40 11.10 17.33 -9.78
CA SER A 40 10.64 18.67 -9.41
C SER A 40 10.86 18.93 -7.90
N PRO A 41 11.57 20.02 -7.53
CA PRO A 41 11.70 20.44 -6.14
C PRO A 41 10.35 20.72 -5.48
N THR A 42 9.41 21.34 -6.21
CA THR A 42 8.06 21.60 -5.71
C THR A 42 7.30 20.31 -5.44
N ALA A 43 7.40 19.32 -6.35
CA ALA A 43 6.76 18.03 -6.13
C ALA A 43 7.34 17.31 -4.92
N SER A 44 8.65 17.41 -4.70
CA SER A 44 9.34 16.83 -3.54
C SER A 44 8.86 17.43 -2.23
N LEU A 45 8.84 18.77 -2.14
CA LEU A 45 8.37 19.47 -0.95
C LEU A 45 6.92 19.10 -0.61
N LEU A 46 6.03 19.11 -1.62
CA LEU A 46 4.63 18.73 -1.42
C LEU A 46 4.48 17.26 -1.03
N PHE A 47 5.26 16.36 -1.65
CA PHE A 47 5.28 14.95 -1.30
C PHE A 47 5.64 14.74 0.17
N ASP A 48 6.74 15.33 0.64
CA ASP A 48 7.23 15.14 2.00
C ASP A 48 6.23 15.65 3.05
N VAL A 49 5.70 16.86 2.85
CA VAL A 49 4.73 17.49 3.76
C VAL A 49 3.42 16.68 3.80
N LEU A 50 2.85 16.37 2.63
CA LEU A 50 1.57 15.67 2.56
C LEU A 50 1.68 14.23 3.05
N ARG A 51 2.77 13.54 2.72
CA ARG A 51 3.01 12.15 3.14
C ARG A 51 3.09 12.06 4.66
N ALA A 52 3.91 12.91 5.29
CA ALA A 52 4.08 12.90 6.74
C ALA A 52 2.76 13.19 7.47
N ALA A 53 2.01 14.19 7.00
CA ALA A 53 0.72 14.56 7.58
C ALA A 53 -0.33 13.45 7.39
N ALA A 54 -0.45 12.90 6.18
CA ALA A 54 -1.49 11.94 5.85
C ALA A 54 -1.28 10.60 6.56
N ILE A 55 -0.05 10.05 6.55
CA ILE A 55 0.25 8.76 7.19
C ILE A 55 -0.05 8.82 8.70
N SER A 56 0.45 9.85 9.39
CA SER A 56 0.25 10.01 10.83
C SER A 56 -1.23 10.12 11.18
N SER A 57 -1.98 10.91 10.40
CA SER A 57 -3.42 11.08 10.57
C SER A 57 -4.20 9.78 10.38
N TRP A 58 -3.83 8.96 9.39
CA TRP A 58 -4.45 7.65 9.16
C TRP A 58 -4.24 6.69 10.32
N PHE A 59 -3.04 6.63 10.90
CA PHE A 59 -2.77 5.78 12.06
C PHE A 59 -3.53 6.22 13.31
N ILE A 60 -3.61 7.53 13.56
CA ILE A 60 -4.40 8.08 14.69
C ILE A 60 -5.87 7.70 14.54
N LEU A 61 -6.46 7.94 13.37
CA LEU A 61 -7.86 7.61 13.11
C LEU A 61 -8.13 6.11 13.20
N ALA A 62 -7.22 5.27 12.72
CA ALA A 62 -7.34 3.83 12.79
C ALA A 62 -7.25 3.30 14.23
N GLY A 63 -6.31 3.82 15.02
CA GLY A 63 -6.15 3.49 16.44
C GLY A 63 -7.36 3.90 17.27
N TRP A 64 -7.82 5.15 17.12
CA TRP A 64 -9.04 5.62 17.77
C TRP A 64 -10.26 4.77 17.40
N SER A 65 -10.43 4.44 16.11
CA SER A 65 -11.51 3.58 15.64
C SER A 65 -11.41 2.16 16.21
N ALA A 66 -10.21 1.64 16.45
CA ALA A 66 -10.00 0.32 17.04
C ALA A 66 -10.46 0.27 18.51
N VAL A 67 -10.06 1.26 19.33
CA VAL A 67 -10.47 1.36 20.74
C VAL A 67 -11.99 1.49 20.86
N VAL A 68 -12.61 2.38 20.07
CA VAL A 68 -14.07 2.55 20.07
C VAL A 68 -14.78 1.27 19.63
N SER A 69 -14.22 0.53 18.67
CA SER A 69 -14.78 -0.75 18.23
C SER A 69 -14.72 -1.82 19.32
N LEU A 70 -13.61 -1.95 20.03
CA LEU A 70 -13.42 -2.94 21.09
C LEU A 70 -14.30 -2.66 22.33
N ARG A 71 -14.59 -1.39 22.63
CA ARG A 71 -15.53 -1.01 23.70
C ARG A 71 -16.97 -1.47 23.46
N THR A 72 -17.32 -1.78 22.22
CA THR A 72 -18.70 -2.10 21.82
C THR A 72 -18.87 -3.51 21.26
N ARG A 73 -17.77 -4.24 21.03
CA ARG A 73 -17.78 -5.55 20.36
C ARG A 73 -16.90 -6.55 21.10
N SER A 74 -17.24 -7.83 20.99
CA SER A 74 -16.39 -8.90 21.50
C SER A 74 -15.07 -8.99 20.72
N PRO A 75 -13.99 -9.51 21.32
CA PRO A 75 -12.67 -9.60 20.68
C PRO A 75 -12.68 -10.46 19.41
N GLY A 76 -13.42 -11.58 19.44
CA GLY A 76 -13.56 -12.46 18.28
C GLY A 76 -14.28 -11.78 17.10
N ARG A 77 -15.31 -10.95 17.40
CA ARG A 77 -16.00 -10.17 16.37
C ARG A 77 -15.08 -9.10 15.78
N PHE A 78 -14.28 -8.43 16.62
CA PHE A 78 -13.27 -7.47 16.16
C PHE A 78 -12.26 -8.14 15.21
N ALA A 79 -11.69 -9.28 15.61
CA ALA A 79 -10.74 -10.03 14.78
C ALA A 79 -11.35 -10.45 13.43
N LYS A 80 -12.58 -10.98 13.45
CA LYS A 80 -13.31 -11.35 12.22
C LYS A 80 -13.52 -10.14 11.29
N GLU A 81 -13.90 -8.99 11.84
CA GLU A 81 -14.06 -7.76 11.06
C GLU A 81 -12.73 -7.30 10.43
N ARG A 82 -11.60 -7.42 11.15
CA ARG A 82 -10.27 -7.09 10.60
C ARG A 82 -9.88 -8.01 9.46
N VAL A 83 -10.14 -9.32 9.57
CA VAL A 83 -9.91 -10.27 8.47
C VAL A 83 -10.74 -9.90 7.25
N LEU A 84 -12.05 -9.71 7.41
CA LEU A 84 -12.95 -9.47 6.28
C LEU A 84 -12.76 -8.09 5.63
N ARG A 85 -12.37 -7.06 6.40
CA ARG A 85 -12.27 -5.68 5.91
C ARG A 85 -10.85 -5.24 5.57
N LEU A 86 -9.82 -5.95 6.04
CA LEU A 86 -8.42 -5.62 5.75
C LEU A 86 -7.76 -6.73 4.94
N LEU A 87 -7.76 -7.97 5.47
CA LEU A 87 -7.01 -9.07 4.84
C LEU A 87 -7.61 -9.48 3.48
N VAL A 88 -8.93 -9.61 3.38
CA VAL A 88 -9.59 -9.95 2.10
C VAL A 88 -9.35 -8.87 1.03
N PRO A 89 -9.60 -7.56 1.29
CA PRO A 89 -9.28 -6.50 0.34
C PRO A 89 -7.78 -6.40 0.01
N LEU A 90 -6.90 -6.67 0.99
CA LEU A 90 -5.45 -6.69 0.77
C LEU A 90 -5.07 -7.78 -0.22
N ILE A 91 -5.53 -9.02 -0.03
CA ILE A 91 -5.23 -10.14 -0.94
C ILE A 91 -5.76 -9.81 -2.35
N PHE A 92 -7.00 -9.35 -2.46
CA PHE A 92 -7.58 -8.94 -3.73
C PHE A 92 -6.74 -7.84 -4.41
N GLY A 93 -6.34 -6.84 -3.64
CA GLY A 93 -5.56 -5.72 -4.17
C GLY A 93 -4.13 -6.10 -4.54
N ILE A 94 -3.48 -7.02 -3.83
CA ILE A 94 -2.18 -7.60 -4.22
C ILE A 94 -2.31 -8.31 -5.57
N VAL A 95 -3.36 -9.14 -5.72
CA VAL A 95 -3.58 -9.91 -6.94
C VAL A 95 -3.78 -8.98 -8.12
N ILE A 96 -4.68 -8.00 -8.02
CA ILE A 96 -5.05 -7.13 -9.14
C ILE A 96 -4.09 -5.94 -9.29
N PHE A 97 -4.11 -5.02 -8.33
CA PHE A 97 -3.35 -3.77 -8.41
C PHE A 97 -1.86 -3.98 -8.18
N GLY A 98 -1.48 -4.86 -7.24
CA GLY A 98 -0.09 -5.19 -6.97
C GLY A 98 0.64 -5.74 -8.19
N SER A 99 -0.01 -6.65 -8.93
CA SER A 99 0.53 -7.20 -10.17
C SER A 99 0.69 -6.14 -11.27
N MET A 100 -0.28 -5.24 -11.42
CA MET A 100 -0.18 -4.12 -12.36
C MET A 100 0.96 -3.16 -12.00
N ILE A 101 1.07 -2.79 -10.72
CA ILE A 101 2.13 -1.92 -10.22
C ILE A 101 3.50 -2.55 -10.44
N LYS A 102 3.67 -3.84 -10.10
CA LYS A 102 4.94 -4.54 -10.33
C LYS A 102 5.30 -4.63 -11.81
N TYR A 103 4.32 -4.86 -12.69
CA TYR A 103 4.58 -4.87 -14.13
C TYR A 103 5.11 -3.51 -14.62
N ILE A 104 4.48 -2.41 -14.21
CA ILE A 104 4.92 -1.05 -14.55
C ILE A 104 6.31 -0.78 -13.96
N GLU A 105 6.56 -1.17 -12.71
CA GLU A 105 7.83 -0.99 -12.03
C GLU A 105 8.99 -1.67 -12.75
N LEU A 106 8.83 -2.95 -13.10
CA LEU A 106 9.84 -3.70 -13.84
C LEU A 106 10.03 -3.16 -15.26
N TYR A 107 8.97 -2.65 -15.89
CA TYR A 107 9.06 -2.00 -17.21
C TYR A 107 9.82 -0.67 -17.15
N ASP A 108 9.73 0.06 -16.04
CA ASP A 108 10.55 1.25 -15.72
C ASP A 108 12.01 0.89 -15.38
N GLY A 109 12.38 -0.40 -15.43
CA GLY A 109 13.72 -0.89 -15.13
C GLY A 109 14.02 -1.00 -13.63
N ARG A 110 12.98 -1.12 -12.79
CA ARG A 110 13.10 -1.02 -11.33
C ARG A 110 12.47 -2.24 -10.68
N ASP A 111 13.04 -2.69 -9.57
CA ASP A 111 12.49 -3.79 -8.79
C ASP A 111 12.56 -3.43 -7.31
N MET A 112 11.41 -3.06 -6.74
CA MET A 112 11.25 -2.86 -5.31
C MET A 112 10.77 -4.18 -4.69
N GLY A 113 11.71 -4.85 -4.05
CA GLY A 113 11.47 -6.08 -3.32
C GLY A 113 11.63 -5.91 -1.82
N PHE A 114 11.55 -7.03 -1.12
CA PHE A 114 11.81 -7.10 0.32
C PHE A 114 13.23 -6.65 0.70
N HIS A 115 14.17 -6.76 -0.24
CA HIS A 115 15.58 -6.38 -0.07
C HIS A 115 15.88 -4.92 -0.46
N GLY A 116 14.86 -4.11 -0.73
CA GLY A 116 15.00 -2.72 -1.16
C GLY A 116 14.84 -2.54 -2.67
N LEU A 117 15.24 -1.36 -3.15
CA LEU A 117 15.22 -0.99 -4.56
C LEU A 117 16.44 -1.55 -5.28
N ARG A 118 16.22 -2.25 -6.39
CA ARG A 118 17.25 -2.76 -7.29
C ARG A 118 16.92 -2.29 -8.72
N GLU A 119 17.94 -2.24 -9.56
CA GLU A 119 17.70 -2.19 -11.01
C GLU A 119 17.08 -3.53 -11.42
N ALA A 120 15.99 -3.47 -12.17
CA ALA A 120 15.36 -4.69 -12.68
C ALA A 120 16.26 -5.29 -13.77
N GLU A 121 16.46 -6.61 -13.69
CA GLU A 121 16.81 -7.35 -14.90
C GLU A 121 15.71 -7.16 -15.94
N TRP A 122 16.08 -7.16 -17.22
CA TRP A 122 15.12 -7.03 -18.32
C TRP A 122 13.96 -8.03 -18.13
N LEU A 123 12.73 -7.53 -18.25
CA LEU A 123 11.53 -8.24 -17.81
C LEU A 123 11.35 -9.63 -18.44
N GLN A 124 11.81 -9.84 -19.67
CA GLN A 124 11.70 -11.15 -20.32
C GLN A 124 12.73 -12.17 -19.75
N GLY A 125 13.86 -11.71 -19.22
CA GLY A 125 14.84 -12.55 -18.51
C GLY A 125 14.31 -12.99 -17.16
N ILE A 126 13.74 -12.05 -16.40
CA ILE A 126 13.01 -12.36 -15.17
C ILE A 126 11.97 -13.44 -15.49
N MET A 127 11.20 -13.26 -16.56
CA MET A 127 10.10 -14.15 -16.91
C MET A 127 10.52 -15.42 -17.67
N GLN A 128 11.80 -15.56 -18.02
CA GLN A 128 12.38 -16.65 -18.81
C GLN A 128 11.62 -16.86 -20.14
N LEU A 129 11.42 -15.77 -20.89
CA LEU A 129 10.69 -15.76 -22.16
C LEU A 129 11.55 -15.12 -23.25
N ASP A 130 11.59 -15.75 -24.43
CA ASP A 130 12.31 -15.25 -25.61
C ASP A 130 11.48 -14.27 -26.45
N ARG A 131 10.43 -13.69 -25.86
CA ARG A 131 9.49 -12.79 -26.53
C ARG A 131 9.08 -11.64 -25.62
N PRO A 132 8.65 -10.49 -26.18
CA PRO A 132 8.08 -9.41 -25.40
C PRO A 132 6.92 -9.91 -24.54
N VAL A 133 6.94 -9.55 -23.25
CA VAL A 133 5.97 -10.01 -22.27
C VAL A 133 4.95 -8.92 -22.06
N GLY A 134 3.72 -9.14 -22.53
CA GLY A 134 2.59 -8.27 -22.20
C GLY A 134 2.09 -8.49 -20.77
N TYR A 135 1.28 -7.56 -20.26
CA TYR A 135 0.71 -7.65 -18.91
C TYR A 135 -0.08 -8.95 -18.67
N PHE A 136 -0.89 -9.38 -19.64
CA PHE A 136 -1.69 -10.62 -19.50
C PHE A 136 -0.84 -11.90 -19.48
N ASP A 137 0.36 -11.85 -20.06
CA ASP A 137 1.36 -12.92 -19.91
C ASP A 137 2.07 -12.82 -18.54
N PHE A 138 2.31 -11.61 -18.06
CA PHE A 138 2.96 -11.36 -16.77
C PHE A 138 2.10 -11.78 -15.58
N PHE A 139 0.84 -11.35 -15.55
CA PHE A 139 -0.08 -11.52 -14.43
C PHE A 139 -0.15 -12.94 -13.84
N PRO A 140 -0.46 -14.01 -14.60
CA PRO A 140 -0.56 -15.35 -14.01
C PRO A 140 0.80 -15.91 -13.54
N ARG A 141 1.92 -15.36 -14.03
CA ARG A 141 3.28 -15.80 -13.72
C ARG A 141 3.85 -15.07 -12.50
N ASN A 142 3.55 -13.78 -12.31
CA ASN A 142 3.99 -13.03 -11.13
C ASN A 142 3.37 -13.60 -9.85
N LEU A 143 2.10 -14.02 -9.89
CA LEU A 143 1.41 -14.60 -8.73
C LEU A 143 2.01 -15.94 -8.27
N LYS A 144 2.75 -16.62 -9.14
CA LYS A 144 3.45 -17.87 -8.81
C LYS A 144 4.84 -17.63 -8.22
N ARG A 145 5.30 -16.38 -8.18
CA ARG A 145 6.64 -15.99 -7.77
C ARG A 145 6.54 -14.94 -6.68
N LEU A 146 6.69 -15.37 -5.43
CA LEU A 146 6.59 -14.50 -4.26
C LEU A 146 7.40 -13.19 -4.36
N PRO A 147 8.64 -13.15 -4.92
CA PRO A 147 9.38 -11.90 -5.07
C PRO A 147 8.70 -10.86 -5.98
N LEU A 148 7.84 -11.30 -6.89
CA LEU A 148 7.10 -10.44 -7.82
C LEU A 148 5.72 -10.03 -7.27
N MET A 149 5.33 -10.54 -6.10
CA MET A 149 4.11 -10.10 -5.43
C MET A 149 4.42 -8.87 -4.58
N THR A 150 3.59 -7.85 -4.71
CA THR A 150 3.76 -6.60 -3.94
C THR A 150 2.42 -6.10 -3.44
N TRP A 151 2.40 -5.59 -2.21
CA TRP A 151 1.27 -4.82 -1.69
C TRP A 151 1.43 -3.33 -1.88
N SER A 152 2.63 -2.81 -2.21
CA SER A 152 2.84 -1.42 -2.67
C SER A 152 1.99 -0.38 -1.90
N HIS A 153 1.04 0.27 -2.57
CA HIS A 153 0.13 1.27 -2.01
C HIS A 153 -0.81 0.75 -0.90
N LEU A 154 -0.97 -0.56 -0.76
CA LEU A 154 -1.80 -1.24 0.23
C LEU A 154 -1.06 -1.59 1.53
N TRP A 155 0.20 -1.18 1.68
CA TRP A 155 1.01 -1.43 2.87
C TRP A 155 0.29 -1.05 4.18
N PHE A 156 -0.50 0.03 4.15
CA PHE A 156 -1.27 0.47 5.31
C PHE A 156 -2.27 -0.59 5.79
N LEU A 157 -2.95 -1.31 4.88
CA LEU A 157 -3.89 -2.37 5.24
C LEU A 157 -3.15 -3.55 5.89
N ALA A 158 -2.02 -3.95 5.33
CA ALA A 158 -1.18 -5.02 5.87
C ALA A 158 -0.71 -4.68 7.28
N TYR A 159 -0.16 -3.48 7.47
CA TYR A 159 0.39 -3.06 8.75
C TYR A 159 -0.72 -2.86 9.78
N LEU A 160 -1.84 -2.25 9.39
CA LEU A 160 -2.97 -2.08 10.29
C LEU A 160 -3.54 -3.42 10.73
N PHE A 161 -3.62 -4.42 9.85
CA PHE A 161 -4.03 -5.76 10.23
C PHE A 161 -3.08 -6.37 11.26
N LEU A 162 -1.77 -6.39 10.97
CA LEU A 162 -0.76 -6.94 11.88
C LEU A 162 -0.76 -6.24 13.24
N ILE A 163 -0.70 -4.91 13.25
CA ILE A 163 -0.72 -4.11 14.49
C ILE A 163 -2.01 -4.37 15.27
N SER A 164 -3.17 -4.42 14.61
CA SER A 164 -4.45 -4.66 15.29
C SER A 164 -4.52 -6.03 15.95
N MET A 165 -3.96 -7.06 15.32
CA MET A 165 -3.97 -8.43 15.85
C MET A 165 -2.93 -8.63 16.95
N LEU A 166 -1.72 -8.08 16.77
CA LEU A 166 -0.64 -8.16 17.75
C LEU A 166 -0.95 -7.38 19.03
N LEU A 167 -1.56 -6.19 18.90
CA LEU A 167 -1.93 -5.38 20.05
C LEU A 167 -3.25 -5.80 20.69
N LEU A 168 -4.02 -6.72 20.08
CA LEU A 168 -5.31 -7.12 20.60
C LEU A 168 -5.25 -7.56 22.08
N PRO A 169 -4.32 -8.46 22.52
CA PRO A 169 -4.26 -8.88 23.92
C PRO A 169 -4.01 -7.72 24.89
N LEU A 170 -3.25 -6.71 24.47
CA LEU A 170 -2.98 -5.51 25.26
C LEU A 170 -4.22 -4.61 25.32
N LEU A 171 -4.88 -4.39 24.19
CA LEU A 171 -6.09 -3.55 24.09
C LEU A 171 -7.27 -4.11 24.88
N LEU A 172 -7.30 -5.42 25.15
CA LEU A 172 -8.32 -6.05 26.02
C LEU A 172 -8.08 -5.82 27.51
N ARG A 173 -6.89 -5.36 27.91
CA ARG A 173 -6.53 -5.08 29.31
C ARG A 173 -6.66 -3.60 29.67
N LEU A 174 -6.95 -2.73 28.69
CA LEU A 174 -7.19 -1.30 28.84
C LEU A 174 -8.68 -1.00 28.98
#